data_AF-A0A7S0FVC5-F1
#
_entry.id   AF-A0A7S0FVC5-F1
#
_cell.length_a   1.000
_cell.length_b   1.000
_cell.length_c   1.000
_cell.angle_alpha   90.00
_cell.angle_beta   90.00
_cell.angle_gamma   90.00
#
_symmetry.space_group_name_H-M   'P 1'
#
loop_
_entity.id
_entity.type
_entity.pdbx_description
1 polymer ?
#
loop_
_entity_poly.entity_id
_entity_poly.type
_entity_poly.pdbx_seq_one_letter_code
_entity_poly.pdbx_strand_id
1 'polypeptide(L)'
;SDISLPEEQLITNFVIIASLAQKHALSCLNIVPAKQRTYEEALGKPWVDRQCTLDEPLRVQLMGLVVNAYQSSAGGLLQSAHARLVEQEKVNSKLRIDKGQVDVENEQKHQQLKDSLAKLQLNLATLSEFLCQPLPTPQEEDPNVSRIEGRKEDVANQEEELLMLWEDTEQQRFYEEVLDAKDVIPAVLLSSGKALADPALA
;
A
#
# COMPACT_ATOMS: atom_id res chain seq x y z
N SER A 1 15.10 11.25 19.23
CA SER A 1 13.94 11.87 18.56
C SER A 1 14.43 12.39 17.24
N ASP A 2 14.33 11.56 16.19
CA ASP A 2 15.27 11.64 15.06
C ASP A 2 14.58 12.25 13.83
N ILE A 3 13.86 13.34 14.08
CA ILE A 3 13.27 14.21 13.07
C ILE A 3 13.99 15.54 13.17
N SER A 4 14.51 16.04 12.06
CA SER A 4 15.11 17.37 12.07
C SER A 4 13.98 18.41 12.22
N LEU A 5 14.20 19.45 13.04
CA LEU A 5 13.23 20.54 13.23
C LEU A 5 12.63 21.09 11.91
N PRO A 6 13.40 21.34 10.83
CA PRO A 6 12.80 21.79 9.56
C PRO A 6 11.91 20.73 8.89
N GLU A 7 12.16 19.44 9.08
CA GLU A 7 11.35 18.38 8.51
C GLU A 7 10.01 18.23 9.24
N GLU A 8 9.99 18.32 10.57
CA GLU A 8 8.75 18.34 11.36
C GLU A 8 7.87 19.55 10.99
N GLN A 9 8.50 20.70 10.75
CA GLN A 9 7.84 21.90 10.21
C GLN A 9 7.28 21.66 8.80
N LEU A 10 8.03 20.99 7.91
CA LEU A 10 7.55 20.63 6.57
C LEU A 10 6.35 19.68 6.62
N ILE A 11 6.37 18.64 7.45
CA ILE A 11 5.21 17.74 7.67
C ILE A 11 4.00 18.57 8.09
N THR A 12 4.17 19.44 9.10
CA THR A 12 3.10 20.30 9.62
C THR A 12 2.53 21.23 8.54
N ASN A 13 3.40 21.84 7.72
CA ASN A 13 2.99 22.69 6.61
C ASN A 13 2.16 21.90 5.57
N PHE A 14 2.56 20.68 5.22
CA PHE A 14 1.78 19.83 4.32
C PHE A 14 0.41 19.44 4.91
N VAL A 15 0.28 19.23 6.23
CA VAL A 15 -1.03 19.02 6.88
C VAL A 15 -1.93 20.25 6.74
N ILE A 16 -1.37 21.46 6.92
CA ILE A 16 -2.12 22.72 6.78
C ILE A 16 -2.60 22.90 5.33
N ILE A 17 -1.72 22.68 4.35
CA ILE A 17 -2.05 22.78 2.92
C ILE A 17 -3.11 21.71 2.54
N ALA A 18 -3.00 20.49 3.08
CA ALA A 18 -4.00 19.44 2.87
C ALA A 18 -5.38 19.83 3.44
N SER A 19 -5.43 20.40 4.64
CA SER A 19 -6.69 20.90 5.21
C SER A 19 -7.24 22.11 4.45
N LEU A 20 -6.39 22.98 3.88
CA LEU A 20 -6.83 24.11 3.06
C LEU A 20 -7.47 23.60 1.76
N ALA A 21 -6.81 22.66 1.07
CA ALA A 21 -7.36 22.01 -0.10
C ALA A 21 -8.68 21.30 0.23
N GLN A 22 -8.72 20.47 1.27
CA GLN A 22 -9.91 19.70 1.62
C GLN A 22 -11.15 20.56 1.96
N LYS A 23 -10.97 21.70 2.63
CA LYS A 23 -12.08 22.54 3.11
C LYS A 23 -12.43 23.70 2.18
N HIS A 24 -11.46 24.22 1.43
CA HIS A 24 -11.59 25.47 0.68
C HIS A 24 -11.13 25.37 -0.79
N ALA A 25 -10.90 24.16 -1.32
CA ALA A 25 -10.58 23.93 -2.73
C ALA A 25 -11.51 24.67 -3.72
N LEU A 26 -12.82 24.59 -3.52
CA LEU A 26 -13.78 25.24 -4.44
C LEU A 26 -13.75 26.77 -4.29
N SER A 27 -13.81 27.29 -3.06
CA SER A 27 -13.88 28.73 -2.79
C SER A 27 -12.59 29.48 -3.13
N CYS A 28 -11.42 28.91 -2.81
CA CYS A 28 -10.13 29.60 -2.96
C CYS A 28 -9.35 29.16 -4.20
N LEU A 29 -9.44 27.89 -4.61
CA LEU A 29 -8.60 27.30 -5.66
C LEU A 29 -9.37 26.92 -6.94
N ASN A 30 -10.71 26.98 -6.91
CA ASN A 30 -11.60 26.43 -7.94
C ASN A 30 -11.26 24.97 -8.33
N ILE A 31 -10.69 24.21 -7.38
CA ILE A 31 -10.34 22.80 -7.59
C ILE A 31 -11.59 21.96 -7.38
N VAL A 32 -11.93 21.17 -8.40
CA VAL A 32 -12.82 20.01 -8.24
C VAL A 32 -11.94 18.75 -8.10
N PRO A 33 -12.04 17.98 -7.00
CA PRO A 33 -11.44 16.66 -6.85
C PRO A 33 -11.76 15.73 -8.03
N ALA A 34 -10.84 14.82 -8.36
CA ALA A 34 -11.04 13.86 -9.45
C ALA A 34 -12.36 13.10 -9.34
N LYS A 35 -12.71 12.60 -8.13
CA LYS A 35 -13.99 11.91 -7.87
C LYS A 35 -15.20 12.80 -8.17
N GLN A 36 -15.18 14.08 -7.79
CA GLN A 36 -16.29 15.00 -8.05
C GLN A 36 -16.46 15.29 -9.54
N ARG A 37 -15.37 15.40 -10.32
CA ARG A 37 -15.46 15.56 -11.79
C ARG A 37 -16.14 14.37 -12.44
N THR A 38 -15.77 13.14 -12.06
CA THR A 38 -16.40 11.94 -12.63
C THR A 38 -17.90 11.85 -12.32
N TYR A 39 -18.36 12.36 -11.17
CA TYR A 39 -19.79 12.47 -10.88
C TYR A 39 -20.49 13.53 -11.73
N GLU A 40 -19.87 14.71 -11.92
CA GLU A 40 -20.42 15.79 -12.78
C GLU A 40 -20.49 15.37 -14.26
N GLU A 41 -19.50 14.65 -14.75
CA GLU A 41 -19.47 14.06 -16.10
C GLU A 41 -20.60 13.04 -16.29
N ALA A 42 -20.85 12.17 -15.30
CA ALA A 42 -21.93 11.19 -15.34
C ALA A 42 -23.34 11.82 -15.25
N LEU A 43 -23.49 12.96 -14.56
CA LEU A 43 -24.75 13.68 -14.39
C LEU A 43 -25.01 14.75 -15.48
N GLY A 44 -23.99 15.09 -16.29
CA GLY A 44 -24.08 16.13 -17.32
C GLY A 44 -24.36 17.54 -16.78
N LYS A 45 -24.16 17.77 -15.48
CA LYS A 45 -24.46 19.01 -14.76
C LYS A 45 -23.46 19.22 -13.62
N PRO A 46 -23.10 20.48 -13.28
CA PRO A 46 -22.23 20.76 -12.15
C PRO A 46 -22.91 20.35 -10.82
N TRP A 47 -22.13 19.79 -9.90
CA TRP A 47 -22.62 19.28 -8.61
C TRP A 47 -22.86 20.42 -7.60
N VAL A 48 -22.12 21.52 -7.73
CA VAL A 48 -22.26 22.75 -6.93
C VAL A 48 -22.09 23.96 -7.84
N ASP A 49 -22.81 25.05 -7.56
CA ASP A 49 -22.50 26.35 -8.15
C ASP A 49 -21.12 26.84 -7.67
N ARG A 50 -20.18 27.02 -8.60
CA ARG A 50 -18.75 27.20 -8.30
C ARG A 50 -18.42 28.68 -8.10
N GLN A 51 -18.78 29.21 -6.93
CA GLN A 51 -18.40 30.58 -6.55
C GLN A 51 -16.99 30.58 -5.94
N CYS A 52 -15.98 30.65 -6.80
CA CYS A 52 -14.62 30.97 -6.39
C CYS A 52 -14.53 32.47 -6.05
N THR A 53 -14.18 32.78 -4.81
CA THR A 53 -14.13 34.17 -4.30
C THR A 53 -12.77 34.84 -4.53
N LEU A 54 -11.80 34.11 -5.11
CA LEU A 54 -10.43 34.56 -5.30
C LEU A 54 -10.17 34.90 -6.77
N ASP A 55 -9.63 36.10 -7.01
CA ASP A 55 -9.27 36.59 -8.34
C ASP A 55 -8.37 35.61 -9.10
N GLU A 56 -8.67 35.42 -10.39
CA GLU A 56 -7.96 34.52 -11.31
C GLU A 56 -6.41 34.58 -11.20
N PRO A 57 -5.74 35.75 -11.32
CA PRO A 57 -4.28 35.81 -11.25
C PRO A 57 -3.73 35.37 -9.89
N LEU A 58 -4.38 35.74 -8.79
CA LEU A 58 -3.95 35.37 -7.44
C LEU A 58 -4.14 33.87 -7.19
N ARG A 59 -5.22 33.30 -7.72
CA ARG A 59 -5.51 31.87 -7.66
C ARG A 59 -4.48 31.03 -8.41
N VAL A 60 -4.12 31.43 -9.63
CA VAL A 60 -3.08 30.75 -10.42
C VAL A 60 -1.71 30.84 -9.73
N GLN A 61 -1.36 31.98 -9.15
CA GLN A 61 -0.12 32.14 -8.38
C GLN A 61 -0.09 31.23 -7.14
N LEU A 62 -1.15 31.23 -6.33
CA LEU A 62 -1.22 30.43 -5.11
C LEU A 62 -1.22 28.92 -5.43
N MET A 63 -1.92 28.50 -6.48
CA MET A 63 -1.84 27.14 -7.02
C MET A 63 -0.40 26.77 -7.41
N GLY A 64 0.27 27.62 -8.18
CA GLY A 64 1.64 27.38 -8.65
C GLY A 64 2.63 27.21 -7.50
N LEU A 65 2.49 28.00 -6.43
CA LEU A 65 3.29 27.86 -5.20
C LEU A 65 3.03 26.52 -4.50
N VAL A 66 1.76 26.11 -4.35
CA VAL A 66 1.40 24.83 -3.71
C VAL A 66 1.88 23.63 -4.52
N VAL A 67 1.72 23.65 -5.84
CA VAL A 67 2.19 22.59 -6.75
C VAL A 67 3.72 22.49 -6.74
N ASN A 68 4.43 23.62 -6.77
CA ASN A 68 5.90 23.63 -6.69
C ASN A 68 6.39 23.09 -5.34
N ALA A 69 5.80 23.51 -4.22
CA ALA A 69 6.13 22.97 -2.90
C ALA A 69 5.90 21.45 -2.82
N TYR A 70 4.80 20.96 -3.37
CA TYR A 70 4.51 19.53 -3.47
C TYR A 70 5.59 18.78 -4.28
N GLN A 71 5.84 19.21 -5.52
CA GLN A 71 6.83 18.57 -6.41
C GLN A 71 8.24 18.60 -5.83
N SER A 72 8.63 19.70 -5.19
CA SER A 72 9.98 19.91 -4.66
C SER A 72 10.27 19.19 -3.33
N SER A 73 9.24 18.93 -2.51
CA SER A 73 9.45 18.46 -1.13
C SER A 73 8.70 17.18 -0.75
N ALA A 74 7.57 16.83 -1.40
CA ALA A 74 6.77 15.69 -0.99
C ALA A 74 7.51 14.34 -1.15
N GLY A 75 8.26 14.16 -2.23
CA GLY A 75 9.03 12.94 -2.49
C GLY A 75 10.15 12.73 -1.46
N GLY A 76 10.99 13.74 -1.24
CA GLY A 76 12.07 13.67 -0.25
C GLY A 76 11.56 13.48 1.19
N LEU A 77 10.42 14.09 1.52
CA LEU A 77 9.77 13.92 2.83
C LEU A 77 9.26 12.49 3.05
N LEU A 78 8.66 11.88 2.01
CA LEU A 78 8.21 10.49 2.05
C LEU A 78 9.38 9.51 2.12
N GLN A 79 10.45 9.74 1.35
CA GLN A 79 11.68 8.93 1.40
C GLN A 79 12.34 8.99 2.79
N SER A 80 12.50 10.20 3.36
CA SER A 80 13.03 10.38 4.72
C SER A 80 12.20 9.67 5.78
N ALA A 81 10.87 9.78 5.71
CA ALA A 81 9.98 9.06 6.60
C ALA A 81 10.12 7.53 6.46
N HIS A 82 10.24 7.02 5.23
CA HIS A 82 10.38 5.58 4.99
C HIS A 82 11.74 5.04 5.44
N ALA A 83 12.83 5.72 5.10
CA ALA A 83 14.19 5.35 5.48
C ALA A 83 14.36 5.24 7.01
N ARG A 84 13.74 6.15 7.78
CA ARG A 84 13.72 6.03 9.26
C ARG A 84 12.96 4.84 9.78
N LEU A 85 11.84 4.47 9.16
CA LEU A 85 11.10 3.27 9.55
C LEU A 85 11.94 2.03 9.30
N VAL A 86 12.55 1.93 8.11
CA VAL A 86 13.46 0.84 7.72
C VAL A 86 14.67 0.76 8.65
N GLU A 87 15.27 1.88 9.03
CA GLU A 87 16.41 1.89 9.96
C GLU A 87 16.00 1.43 11.38
N GLN A 88 14.81 1.85 11.86
CA GLN A 88 14.29 1.33 13.13
C GLN A 88 13.92 -0.16 13.04
N GLU A 89 13.43 -0.65 11.90
CA GLU A 89 13.21 -2.08 11.64
C GLU A 89 14.52 -2.88 11.68
N LYS A 90 15.63 -2.35 11.12
CA LYS A 90 16.97 -2.97 11.23
C LYS A 90 17.46 -3.00 12.68
N VAL A 91 17.34 -1.91 13.43
CA VAL A 91 17.71 -1.85 14.86
C VAL A 91 16.90 -2.87 15.67
N ASN A 92 15.58 -2.94 15.46
CA ASN A 92 14.71 -3.90 16.12
C ASN A 92 15.10 -5.35 15.74
N SER A 93 15.39 -5.62 14.48
CA SER A 93 15.81 -6.94 14.00
C SER A 93 17.14 -7.38 14.62
N LYS A 94 18.12 -6.47 14.71
CA LYS A 94 19.39 -6.73 15.40
C LYS A 94 19.18 -7.04 16.88
N LEU A 95 18.32 -6.31 17.59
CA LEU A 95 18.00 -6.59 19.00
C LEU A 95 17.34 -7.97 19.18
N ARG A 96 16.47 -8.40 18.25
CA ARG A 96 15.90 -9.76 18.28
C ARG A 96 16.95 -10.85 18.09
N ILE A 97 17.96 -10.62 17.25
CA ILE A 97 19.06 -11.57 17.04
C ILE A 97 20.01 -11.58 18.25
N ASP A 98 20.44 -10.41 18.71
CA ASP A 98 21.46 -10.26 19.76
C ASP A 98 20.94 -10.59 21.18
N LYS A 99 19.66 -10.27 21.47
CA LYS A 99 19.05 -10.39 22.81
C LYS A 99 17.82 -11.30 22.88
N GLY A 100 17.29 -11.79 21.75
CA GLY A 100 16.04 -12.54 21.68
C GLY A 100 14.75 -11.69 21.78
N GLN A 101 14.84 -10.40 22.16
CA GLN A 101 13.69 -9.52 22.38
C GLN A 101 13.97 -8.07 21.91
N VAL A 102 12.91 -7.35 21.57
CA VAL A 102 12.96 -5.89 21.36
C VAL A 102 12.57 -5.20 22.66
N ASP A 103 13.27 -4.12 23.01
CA ASP A 103 12.95 -3.31 24.19
C ASP A 103 11.66 -2.48 23.92
N VAL A 104 10.75 -2.35 24.90
CA VAL A 104 9.44 -1.68 24.73
C VAL A 104 9.54 -0.27 24.15
N GLU A 105 10.59 0.48 24.48
CA GLU A 105 10.88 1.81 23.92
C GLU A 105 11.09 1.77 22.40
N ASN A 106 11.79 0.74 21.89
CA ASN A 106 12.04 0.54 20.47
C ASN A 106 10.77 0.08 19.72
N GLU A 107 9.90 -0.69 20.37
CA GLU A 107 8.58 -1.02 19.82
C GLU A 107 7.68 0.22 19.72
N GLN A 108 7.64 1.05 20.78
CA GLN A 108 6.91 2.32 20.78
C GLN A 108 7.43 3.29 19.71
N LYS A 109 8.76 3.46 19.59
CA LYS A 109 9.38 4.30 18.56
C LYS A 109 9.05 3.81 17.15
N HIS A 110 9.10 2.51 16.91
CA HIS A 110 8.70 1.91 15.65
C HIS A 110 7.22 2.16 15.32
N GLN A 111 6.31 1.97 16.28
CA GLN A 111 4.88 2.25 16.05
C GLN A 111 4.62 3.74 15.78
N GLN A 112 5.28 4.65 16.50
CA GLN A 112 5.18 6.09 16.26
C GLN A 112 5.66 6.48 14.85
N LEU A 113 6.77 5.92 14.37
CA LEU A 113 7.26 6.14 13.01
C LEU A 113 6.28 5.61 11.96
N LYS A 114 5.72 4.41 12.18
CA LYS A 114 4.71 3.80 11.31
C LYS A 114 3.42 4.63 11.23
N ASP A 115 2.91 5.10 12.36
CA ASP A 115 1.72 5.96 12.43
C ASP A 115 1.96 7.33 11.77
N SER A 116 3.17 7.89 11.92
CA SER A 116 3.58 9.14 11.28
C SER A 116 3.63 9.01 9.77
N LEU A 117 4.26 7.93 9.26
CA LEU A 117 4.34 7.63 7.84
C LEU A 117 2.95 7.42 7.22
N ALA A 118 2.06 6.67 7.87
CA ALA A 118 0.69 6.47 7.41
C ALA A 118 -0.11 7.78 7.33
N LYS A 119 0.02 8.67 8.33
CA LYS A 119 -0.58 10.01 8.31
C LYS A 119 -0.02 10.87 7.18
N LEU A 120 1.29 10.85 6.95
CA LEU A 120 1.93 11.57 5.85
C LEU A 120 1.42 11.09 4.50
N GLN A 121 1.38 9.77 4.27
CA GLN A 121 0.85 9.18 3.04
C GLN A 121 -0.61 9.59 2.78
N LEU A 122 -1.47 9.56 3.81
CA LEU A 122 -2.87 10.00 3.68
C LEU A 122 -2.99 11.49 3.29
N ASN A 123 -2.17 12.36 3.89
CA ASN A 123 -2.13 13.79 3.56
C ASN A 123 -1.60 14.03 2.14
N LEU A 124 -0.55 13.32 1.71
CA LEU A 124 0.00 13.42 0.37
C LEU A 124 -0.95 12.86 -0.72
N ALA A 125 -1.71 11.81 -0.41
CA ALA A 125 -2.75 11.23 -1.27
C ALA A 125 -3.97 12.17 -1.41
N THR A 126 -4.36 12.80 -0.30
CA THR A 126 -5.37 13.87 -0.32
C THR A 126 -4.90 15.00 -1.23
N LEU A 127 -3.67 15.49 -1.02
CA LEU A 127 -3.09 16.55 -1.86
C LEU A 127 -2.95 16.16 -3.33
N SER A 128 -2.54 14.93 -3.66
CA SER A 128 -2.46 14.49 -5.07
C SER A 128 -3.82 14.54 -5.77
N GLU A 129 -4.91 14.18 -5.07
CA GLU A 129 -6.27 14.22 -5.64
C GLU A 129 -6.75 15.66 -5.91
N PHE A 130 -6.45 16.60 -5.01
CA PHE A 130 -6.79 18.01 -5.22
C PHE A 130 -5.90 18.66 -6.29
N LEU A 131 -4.58 18.45 -6.24
CA LEU A 131 -3.63 19.07 -7.17
C LEU A 131 -3.56 18.38 -8.55
N CYS A 132 -4.23 17.23 -8.70
CA CYS A 132 -4.15 16.37 -9.89
C CYS A 132 -2.70 16.05 -10.28
N GLN A 133 -1.86 15.80 -9.27
CA GLN A 133 -0.45 15.40 -9.42
C GLN A 133 -0.32 13.90 -9.14
N PRO A 134 0.69 13.21 -9.70
CA PRO A 134 1.01 11.85 -9.26
C PRO A 134 1.40 11.85 -7.78
N LEU A 135 0.96 10.83 -7.04
CA LEU A 135 1.45 10.57 -5.69
C LEU A 135 2.94 10.21 -5.78
N PRO A 136 3.85 10.84 -4.99
CA PRO A 136 5.23 10.39 -4.93
C PRO A 136 5.29 8.96 -4.39
N THR A 137 5.95 8.08 -5.11
CA THR A 137 6.39 6.79 -4.60
C THR A 137 7.72 6.97 -3.86
N PRO A 138 7.94 6.30 -2.71
CA PRO A 138 9.30 6.17 -2.20
C PRO A 138 10.15 5.43 -3.24
N GLN A 139 11.43 5.78 -3.35
CA GLN A 139 12.37 4.93 -4.05
C GLN A 139 12.64 3.70 -3.18
N GLU A 140 12.38 2.52 -3.73
CA GLU A 140 12.86 1.27 -3.15
C GLU A 140 14.39 1.32 -3.11
N GLU A 141 14.97 1.19 -1.92
CA GLU A 141 16.43 1.17 -1.77
C GLU A 141 16.95 -0.23 -2.08
N ASP A 142 17.46 -0.38 -3.31
CA ASP A 142 18.13 -1.53 -3.90
C ASP A 142 17.44 -2.91 -3.78
N PRO A 143 17.19 -3.62 -4.90
CA PRO A 143 16.59 -4.97 -4.89
C PRO A 143 17.51 -6.06 -4.31
N ASN A 144 18.61 -5.68 -3.65
CA ASN A 144 19.62 -6.58 -3.09
C ASN A 144 19.46 -6.81 -1.57
N VAL A 145 18.50 -6.14 -0.91
CA VAL A 145 17.99 -6.59 0.38
C VAL A 145 16.79 -7.48 0.10
N SER A 146 17.02 -8.79 0.04
CA SER A 146 15.98 -9.80 -0.16
C SER A 146 15.01 -9.84 1.01
N ARG A 147 14.04 -8.92 0.99
CA ARG A 147 12.75 -9.14 1.62
C ARG A 147 12.06 -10.22 0.79
N ILE A 148 11.69 -11.31 1.45
CA ILE A 148 10.94 -12.41 0.83
C ILE A 148 9.48 -11.94 0.63
N GLU A 149 9.28 -11.02 -0.31
CA GLU A 149 7.99 -10.81 -0.96
C GLU A 149 7.93 -11.74 -2.17
N GLY A 150 6.84 -12.49 -2.30
CA GLY A 150 6.74 -13.62 -3.23
C GLY A 150 7.02 -13.21 -4.66
N ARG A 151 8.13 -13.73 -5.22
CA ARG A 151 8.64 -13.44 -6.56
C ARG A 151 7.58 -13.69 -7.62
N LYS A 152 6.97 -12.61 -8.09
CA LYS A 152 6.29 -12.57 -9.40
C LYS A 152 7.27 -12.02 -10.43
N GLU A 153 8.23 -12.84 -10.87
CA GLU A 153 8.82 -12.66 -12.19
C GLU A 153 9.63 -13.88 -12.67
N ASP A 154 9.23 -14.29 -13.88
CA ASP A 154 9.84 -15.16 -14.89
C ASP A 154 10.12 -16.65 -14.60
N VAL A 155 9.27 -17.44 -15.25
CA VAL A 155 9.31 -18.90 -15.41
C VAL A 155 10.54 -19.31 -16.21
N ALA A 156 11.63 -19.68 -15.52
CA ALA A 156 12.84 -20.18 -16.20
C ALA A 156 13.56 -21.36 -15.50
N ASN A 157 13.31 -21.66 -14.22
CA ASN A 157 13.94 -22.83 -13.56
C ASN A 157 13.03 -23.46 -12.47
N GLN A 158 12.04 -24.27 -12.90
CA GLN A 158 11.01 -24.81 -12.00
C GLN A 158 11.49 -25.93 -11.06
N GLU A 159 12.56 -26.66 -11.41
CA GLU A 159 12.97 -27.86 -10.64
C GLU A 159 13.70 -27.52 -9.33
N GLU A 160 14.50 -26.44 -9.29
CA GLU A 160 15.21 -26.02 -8.07
C GLU A 160 14.30 -25.27 -7.08
N GLU A 161 13.25 -24.58 -7.57
CA GLU A 161 12.33 -23.81 -6.73
C GLU A 161 11.31 -24.73 -6.01
N LEU A 162 10.92 -25.85 -6.63
CA LEU A 162 10.09 -26.89 -6.00
C LEU A 162 10.79 -27.60 -4.83
N LEU A 163 12.12 -27.70 -4.87
CA LEU A 163 12.92 -28.28 -3.77
C LEU A 163 12.97 -27.38 -2.52
N MET A 164 12.59 -26.10 -2.62
CA MET A 164 12.50 -25.17 -1.48
C MET A 164 11.10 -25.09 -0.85
N LEU A 165 10.10 -25.78 -1.42
CA LEU A 165 8.71 -25.75 -0.94
C LEU A 165 8.46 -26.65 0.27
N TRP A 166 9.32 -27.66 0.49
CA TRP A 166 9.17 -28.70 1.51
C TRP A 166 10.24 -28.53 2.59
N GLU A 167 9.85 -28.62 3.87
CA GLU A 167 10.80 -28.48 4.98
C GLU A 167 11.67 -29.74 5.14
N ASP A 168 11.15 -30.90 4.73
CA ASP A 168 11.88 -32.17 4.66
C ASP A 168 11.33 -33.09 3.55
N THR A 169 12.04 -34.21 3.30
CA THR A 169 11.66 -35.21 2.29
C THR A 169 10.52 -36.14 2.71
N GLU A 170 10.05 -36.05 3.96
CA GLU A 170 8.95 -36.85 4.50
C GLU A 170 7.61 -36.13 4.27
N GLN A 171 7.56 -34.81 4.47
CA GLN A 171 6.48 -33.92 4.03
C GLN A 171 6.21 -34.08 2.53
N GLN A 172 7.25 -34.02 1.69
CA GLN A 172 7.10 -34.18 0.24
C GLN A 172 6.40 -35.51 -0.10
N ARG A 173 6.89 -36.63 0.44
CA ARG A 173 6.29 -37.95 0.23
C ARG A 173 4.84 -38.04 0.72
N PHE A 174 4.51 -37.41 1.83
CA PHE A 174 3.14 -37.40 2.35
C PHE A 174 2.13 -36.79 1.37
N TYR A 175 2.54 -35.78 0.58
CA TYR A 175 1.68 -35.14 -0.43
C TYR A 175 1.81 -35.72 -1.84
N GLU A 176 2.90 -36.44 -2.16
CA GLU A 176 3.09 -37.15 -3.43
C GLU A 176 2.49 -38.57 -3.41
N GLU A 177 2.65 -39.31 -2.30
CA GLU A 177 2.17 -40.68 -2.11
C GLU A 177 0.79 -40.71 -1.42
N VAL A 178 -0.14 -39.87 -1.89
CA VAL A 178 -1.55 -39.91 -1.42
C VAL A 178 -2.21 -41.21 -1.88
N LEU A 179 -2.39 -42.13 -0.94
CA LEU A 179 -3.13 -43.39 -1.13
C LEU A 179 -4.52 -43.12 -1.74
N ASP A 180 -4.90 -43.81 -2.83
CA ASP A 180 -6.26 -43.69 -3.38
C ASP A 180 -7.25 -44.18 -2.31
N ALA A 181 -8.21 -43.33 -1.97
CA ALA A 181 -9.25 -43.65 -0.98
C ALA A 181 -10.05 -44.91 -1.37
N LYS A 182 -10.06 -45.30 -2.66
CA LYS A 182 -10.67 -46.55 -3.16
C LYS A 182 -9.96 -47.83 -2.67
N ASP A 183 -8.68 -47.75 -2.34
CA ASP A 183 -7.89 -48.92 -1.91
C ASP A 183 -7.95 -49.14 -0.39
N VAL A 184 -8.28 -48.10 0.37
CA VAL A 184 -8.36 -48.11 1.84
C VAL A 184 -9.80 -48.26 2.35
N ILE A 185 -10.80 -47.75 1.61
CA ILE A 185 -12.21 -47.77 2.02
C ILE A 185 -12.91 -48.99 1.41
N PRO A 186 -13.47 -49.92 2.23
CA PRO A 186 -14.23 -51.05 1.71
C PRO A 186 -15.36 -50.61 0.78
N ALA A 187 -15.46 -51.24 -0.40
CA ALA A 187 -16.36 -50.83 -1.49
C ALA A 187 -17.85 -50.67 -1.11
N VAL A 188 -18.29 -51.30 -0.01
CA VAL A 188 -19.62 -51.12 0.59
C VAL A 188 -19.92 -49.66 0.95
N LEU A 189 -18.91 -48.87 1.34
CA LEU A 189 -19.08 -47.45 1.71
C LEU A 189 -18.97 -46.48 0.51
N LEU A 190 -18.45 -46.93 -0.63
CA LEU A 190 -18.31 -46.12 -1.86
C LEU A 190 -19.58 -46.16 -2.74
N SER A 191 -20.56 -47.01 -2.42
CA SER A 191 -21.75 -47.25 -3.24
C SER A 191 -23.02 -46.55 -2.74
N SER A 192 -22.98 -45.21 -2.60
CA SER A 192 -24.15 -44.38 -2.26
C SER A 192 -24.32 -43.15 -3.16
N GLY A 193 -23.82 -43.22 -4.41
CA GLY A 193 -23.91 -42.13 -5.40
C GLY A 193 -24.28 -42.57 -6.82
N LYS A 194 -24.77 -43.81 -7.03
CA LYS A 194 -25.17 -44.30 -8.36
C LYS A 194 -26.63 -43.97 -8.64
N ALA A 195 -26.87 -42.97 -9.48
CA ALA A 195 -28.20 -42.67 -10.00
C ALA A 195 -28.73 -43.84 -10.86
N LEU A 196 -29.90 -44.36 -10.48
CA LEU A 196 -30.90 -44.95 -11.38
C LEU A 196 -31.69 -43.76 -12.00
N ALA A 197 -32.26 -43.75 -13.21
CA ALA A 197 -32.31 -44.66 -14.38
C ALA A 197 -32.67 -43.80 -15.64
N ASP A 198 -32.92 -44.26 -16.87
CA ASP A 198 -32.85 -45.59 -17.51
C ASP A 198 -32.72 -45.40 -19.05
N PRO A 199 -32.10 -46.32 -19.82
CA PRO A 199 -31.99 -46.20 -21.28
C PRO A 199 -33.09 -46.99 -22.01
N ALA A 200 -34.25 -46.36 -22.22
CA ALA A 200 -35.32 -46.94 -23.06
C ALA A 200 -36.26 -45.88 -23.67
N LEU A 201 -35.92 -45.37 -24.87
CA LEU A 201 -36.87 -44.82 -25.86
C LEU A 201 -36.15 -44.56 -27.20
N ALA A 202 -36.72 -45.11 -28.29
CA ALA A 202 -36.22 -45.18 -29.68
C ALA A 202 -35.11 -46.22 -29.92
#